data_AF-A0A3P9JIQ6-F1
#
_entry.id   AF-A0A3P9JIQ6-F1
#
_cell.length_a   1.000
_cell.length_b   1.000
_cell.length_c   1.000
_cell.angle_alpha   90.00
_cell.angle_beta   90.00
_cell.angle_gamma   90.00
#
_symmetry.space_group_name_H-M   'P 1'
#
loop_
_entity.id
_entity.type
_entity.pdbx_description
1 polymer ?
#
loop_
_entity_poly.entity_id
_entity_poly.type
_entity_poly.pdbx_seq_one_letter_code
_entity_poly.pdbx_strand_id
1 'polypeptide(L)'
;MSGKRELKINTKFAQKYDKYRQKEELQKLKDRFGDKNDGSDSDSSGSSSDDSEVELDPAVERDFYRILSLLKKKDPKIYEKDAKFYSDGGCLHPSTSKKAAVKPMFLKDYERAVILEKEGKEVNKYFSAPPSQRAASPSYIQEQRELKASFRKFVEDSDDEDEEGGTSTLLTRRMKTQEEKVGWEAPSVNVSLWLKQNRAAFVSG
;
A
#
# COMPACT_ATOMS: atom_id res chain seq x y z
N MET A 1 -3.78 -50.25 28.64
CA MET A 1 -4.28 -49.08 29.38
C MET A 1 -3.96 -47.82 28.58
N SER A 2 -4.92 -47.27 27.84
CA SER A 2 -4.70 -46.04 27.06
C SER A 2 -4.71 -44.85 28.03
N GLY A 3 -3.53 -44.37 28.39
CA GLY A 3 -3.37 -43.20 29.25
C GLY A 3 -3.86 -41.96 28.51
N LYS A 4 -4.96 -41.38 28.97
CA LYS A 4 -5.51 -40.11 28.48
C LYS A 4 -4.46 -39.02 28.73
N ARG A 5 -3.76 -38.59 27.68
CA ARG A 5 -2.88 -37.42 27.74
C ARG A 5 -3.77 -36.19 27.62
N GLU A 6 -3.87 -35.41 28.68
CA GLU A 6 -4.58 -34.13 28.66
C GLU A 6 -3.78 -33.11 27.84
N LEU A 7 -4.35 -32.69 26.71
CA LEU A 7 -3.75 -31.67 25.87
C LEU A 7 -4.01 -30.30 26.50
N LYS A 8 -2.95 -29.62 26.93
CA LYS A 8 -3.01 -28.22 27.38
C LYS A 8 -2.90 -27.29 26.18
N ILE A 9 -3.98 -26.58 25.90
CA ILE A 9 -4.04 -25.58 24.82
C ILE A 9 -3.54 -24.23 25.36
N ASN A 10 -2.66 -23.58 24.60
CA ASN A 10 -2.21 -22.23 24.92
C ASN A 10 -3.26 -21.21 24.48
N THR A 11 -4.15 -20.84 25.40
CA THR A 11 -5.25 -19.89 25.17
C THR A 11 -4.77 -18.51 24.76
N LYS A 12 -3.62 -18.05 25.29
CA LYS A 12 -3.02 -16.75 24.93
C LYS A 12 -2.56 -16.72 23.47
N PHE A 13 -2.04 -17.84 22.97
CA PHE A 13 -1.64 -17.96 21.58
C PHE A 13 -2.86 -18.02 20.64
N ALA A 14 -3.87 -18.82 20.98
CA ALA A 14 -5.11 -18.92 20.20
C ALA A 14 -5.76 -17.54 19.98
N GLN A 15 -5.92 -16.76 21.05
CA GLN A 15 -6.49 -15.40 20.94
C GLN A 15 -5.67 -14.45 20.07
N LYS A 16 -4.34 -14.56 20.08
CA LYS A 16 -3.47 -13.75 19.21
C LYS A 16 -3.58 -14.21 17.76
N TYR A 17 -3.61 -15.53 17.54
CA TYR A 17 -3.75 -16.14 16.23
C TYR A 17 -5.07 -15.75 15.57
N ASP A 18 -6.18 -15.81 16.32
CA ASP A 18 -7.51 -15.43 15.82
C ASP A 18 -7.54 -13.95 15.40
N LYS A 19 -6.98 -13.06 16.24
CA LYS A 19 -6.87 -11.63 15.90
C LYS A 19 -5.99 -11.36 14.68
N TYR A 20 -4.88 -12.09 14.54
CA TYR A 20 -4.01 -11.98 13.37
C TYR A 20 -4.74 -12.44 12.11
N ARG A 21 -5.41 -13.60 12.17
CA ARG A 21 -6.19 -14.13 11.04
C ARG A 21 -7.32 -13.21 10.61
N GLN A 22 -8.08 -12.66 11.56
CA GLN A 22 -9.15 -11.70 11.28
C GLN A 22 -8.61 -10.46 10.55
N LYS A 23 -7.44 -9.95 10.98
CA LYS A 23 -6.81 -8.80 10.31
C LYS A 23 -6.32 -9.14 8.91
N GLU A 24 -5.73 -10.30 8.72
CA GLU A 24 -5.27 -10.79 7.41
C GLU A 24 -6.45 -10.96 6.44
N GLU A 25 -7.55 -11.54 6.88
CA GLU A 25 -8.76 -11.69 6.08
C GLU A 25 -9.38 -10.35 5.73
N LEU A 26 -9.46 -9.43 6.70
CA LEU A 26 -9.96 -8.07 6.49
C LEU A 26 -9.08 -7.32 5.48
N GLN A 27 -7.76 -7.45 5.59
CA GLN A 27 -6.84 -6.87 4.61
C GLN A 27 -7.05 -7.47 3.22
N LYS A 28 -7.16 -8.79 3.12
CA LYS A 28 -7.41 -9.48 1.85
C LYS A 28 -8.75 -9.08 1.21
N LEU A 29 -9.77 -8.81 2.03
CA LEU A 29 -11.05 -8.25 1.60
C LEU A 29 -10.87 -6.81 1.10
N LYS A 30 -10.12 -5.97 1.82
CA LYS A 30 -9.79 -4.60 1.39
C LYS A 30 -9.00 -4.57 0.08
N ASP A 31 -8.03 -5.47 -0.08
CA ASP A 31 -7.23 -5.56 -1.30
C ASP A 31 -8.06 -6.01 -2.51
N ARG A 32 -9.12 -6.81 -2.28
CA ARG A 32 -10.02 -7.32 -3.34
C ARG A 32 -11.15 -6.38 -3.70
N PHE A 33 -11.72 -5.69 -2.72
CA PHE A 33 -12.95 -4.92 -2.87
C PHE A 33 -12.77 -3.42 -2.61
N GLY A 34 -11.54 -2.98 -2.33
CA GLY A 34 -11.25 -1.60 -1.91
C GLY A 34 -11.62 -1.34 -0.44
N ASP A 35 -11.02 -0.30 0.14
CA ASP A 35 -11.39 0.16 1.49
C ASP A 35 -12.65 1.03 1.42
N LYS A 36 -13.83 0.42 1.52
CA LYS A 36 -15.13 1.11 1.45
C LYS A 36 -15.35 2.21 2.50
N ASN A 37 -14.47 2.31 3.51
CA ASN A 37 -14.58 3.28 4.61
C ASN A 37 -13.72 4.55 4.39
N ASP A 38 -12.85 4.55 3.39
CA ASP A 38 -12.07 5.69 2.94
C ASP A 38 -12.70 6.20 1.64
N GLY A 39 -13.52 7.24 1.76
CA GLY A 39 -13.86 8.15 0.67
C GLY A 39 -14.31 7.54 -0.65
N SER A 40 -15.63 7.30 -0.78
CA SER A 40 -16.38 7.55 -2.02
C SER A 40 -15.68 7.16 -3.33
N ASP A 41 -15.68 5.87 -3.66
CA ASP A 41 -15.73 5.41 -5.06
C ASP A 41 -16.39 4.02 -5.08
N SER A 42 -17.73 4.03 -5.10
CA SER A 42 -18.53 2.86 -5.40
C SER A 42 -18.49 2.61 -6.91
N ASP A 43 -17.34 2.13 -7.39
CA ASP A 43 -17.19 1.59 -8.74
C ASP A 43 -16.65 0.16 -8.64
N SER A 44 -17.56 -0.79 -8.36
CA SER A 44 -17.32 -2.17 -8.75
C SER A 44 -18.61 -2.79 -9.25
N SER A 45 -18.77 -2.66 -10.56
CA SER A 45 -19.58 -3.48 -11.43
C SER A 45 -19.32 -4.96 -11.16
N GLY A 46 -20.32 -5.63 -10.57
CA GLY A 46 -20.26 -7.03 -10.18
C GLY A 46 -21.62 -7.72 -10.27
N SER A 47 -22.12 -7.87 -11.51
CA SER A 47 -23.08 -8.89 -11.95
C SER A 47 -24.52 -8.86 -11.39
N SER A 48 -25.39 -8.18 -12.13
CA SER A 48 -26.74 -8.62 -12.55
C SER A 48 -27.68 -9.23 -11.49
N SER A 49 -28.43 -8.34 -10.84
CA SER A 49 -29.89 -8.45 -10.85
C SER A 49 -30.43 -7.05 -11.10
N ASP A 50 -31.17 -6.89 -12.20
CA ASP A 50 -31.90 -5.69 -12.56
C ASP A 50 -33.04 -5.47 -11.56
N ASP A 51 -32.69 -4.96 -10.39
CA ASP A 51 -33.63 -4.25 -9.54
C ASP A 51 -32.93 -2.95 -9.19
N SER A 52 -33.32 -1.91 -9.89
CA SER A 52 -32.80 -0.56 -9.70
C SER A 52 -33.02 -0.19 -8.24
N GLU A 53 -31.96 -0.20 -7.44
CA GLU A 53 -31.97 0.31 -6.07
C GLU A 53 -32.09 1.83 -6.15
N VAL A 54 -33.31 2.28 -6.42
CA VAL A 54 -33.69 3.68 -6.34
C VAL A 54 -33.69 4.00 -4.86
N GLU A 55 -32.73 4.79 -4.41
CA GLU A 55 -32.76 5.42 -3.09
C GLU A 55 -34.02 6.32 -3.02
N LEU A 56 -35.13 5.74 -2.56
CA LEU A 56 -36.36 6.47 -2.35
C LEU A 56 -36.20 7.36 -1.12
N ASP A 57 -36.81 8.55 -1.17
CA ASP A 57 -36.85 9.43 0.00
C ASP A 57 -37.50 8.68 1.18
N PRO A 58 -36.89 8.67 2.38
CA PRO A 58 -37.46 8.01 3.57
C PRO A 58 -38.87 8.49 3.93
N ALA A 59 -39.31 9.67 3.45
CA ALA A 59 -40.72 10.06 3.57
C ALA A 59 -41.64 9.22 2.65
N VAL A 60 -41.26 9.05 1.39
CA VAL A 60 -41.99 8.26 0.39
C VAL A 60 -42.00 6.78 0.76
N GLU A 61 -40.89 6.25 1.27
CA GLU A 61 -40.78 4.85 1.65
C GLU A 61 -41.67 4.50 2.87
N ARG A 62 -41.82 5.41 3.84
CA ARG A 62 -42.77 5.22 4.95
C ARG A 62 -44.21 5.19 4.49
N ASP A 63 -44.58 6.08 3.56
CA ASP A 63 -45.92 6.08 2.96
C ASP A 63 -46.17 4.80 2.16
N PHE A 64 -45.17 4.31 1.41
CA PHE A 64 -45.22 3.03 0.71
C PHE A 64 -45.54 1.85 1.65
N TYR A 65 -44.78 1.68 2.75
CA TYR A 65 -45.04 0.60 3.70
C TYR A 65 -46.40 0.73 4.39
N ARG A 66 -46.87 1.96 4.65
CA ARG A 66 -48.20 2.21 5.19
C ARG A 66 -49.28 1.70 4.22
N ILE A 67 -49.18 2.04 2.94
CA ILE A 67 -50.13 1.60 1.90
C ILE A 67 -50.08 0.07 1.74
N LEU A 68 -48.88 -0.51 1.72
CA LEU A 68 -48.69 -1.95 1.62
C LEU A 68 -49.40 -2.71 2.76
N SER A 69 -49.37 -2.16 3.97
CA SER A 69 -50.05 -2.73 5.13
C SER A 69 -51.59 -2.70 5.00
N LEU A 70 -52.14 -1.59 4.51
CA LEU A 70 -53.58 -1.46 4.23
C LEU A 70 -53.99 -2.46 3.15
N LEU A 71 -53.16 -2.62 2.12
CA LEU A 71 -53.43 -3.50 0.99
C LEU A 71 -53.47 -4.96 1.44
N LYS A 72 -52.52 -5.36 2.29
CA LYS A 72 -52.48 -6.70 2.88
C LYS A 72 -53.67 -6.99 3.80
N LYS A 73 -54.22 -5.96 4.45
CA LYS A 73 -55.42 -6.06 5.30
C LYS A 73 -56.73 -5.93 4.53
N LYS A 74 -56.68 -5.60 3.23
CA LYS A 74 -57.85 -5.34 2.37
C LYS A 74 -58.77 -4.25 2.92
N ASP A 75 -58.18 -3.19 3.46
CA ASP A 75 -58.95 -2.08 4.02
C ASP A 75 -59.75 -1.35 2.91
N PRO A 76 -61.05 -1.04 3.12
CA PRO A 76 -61.92 -0.46 2.08
C PRO A 76 -61.45 0.92 1.60
N LYS A 77 -60.69 1.62 2.44
CA LYS A 77 -60.10 2.94 2.18
C LYS A 77 -59.18 2.97 0.95
N ILE A 78 -58.63 1.83 0.53
CA ILE A 78 -57.75 1.75 -0.65
C ILE A 78 -58.55 1.87 -1.95
N TYR A 79 -59.85 1.57 -1.91
CA TYR A 79 -60.72 1.59 -3.08
C TYR A 79 -61.54 2.88 -3.19
N GLU A 80 -61.43 3.79 -2.22
CA GLU A 80 -62.07 5.11 -2.26
C GLU A 80 -61.33 6.01 -3.26
N LYS A 81 -62.06 6.60 -4.21
CA LYS A 81 -61.48 7.44 -5.29
C LYS A 81 -60.84 8.74 -4.78
N ASP A 82 -61.25 9.19 -3.59
CA ASP A 82 -60.82 10.45 -3.00
C ASP A 82 -59.62 10.28 -2.03
N ALA A 83 -59.10 9.06 -1.88
CA ALA A 83 -58.01 8.77 -0.96
C ALA A 83 -56.66 9.22 -1.52
N LYS A 84 -55.99 10.14 -0.82
CA LYS A 84 -54.60 10.55 -1.09
C LYS A 84 -53.63 9.74 -0.23
N PHE A 85 -52.76 8.97 -0.88
CA PHE A 85 -51.85 8.05 -0.19
C PHE A 85 -50.43 8.59 -0.02
N TYR A 86 -49.98 9.41 -0.97
CA TYR A 86 -48.70 10.09 -0.90
C TYR A 86 -48.95 11.57 -0.63
N SER A 87 -48.13 12.17 0.22
CA SER A 87 -48.13 13.63 0.36
C SER A 87 -47.58 14.28 -0.91
N ASP A 88 -48.24 15.34 -1.43
CA ASP A 88 -47.80 16.15 -2.58
C ASP A 88 -46.44 16.88 -2.34
N GLY A 89 -45.75 16.57 -1.24
CA GLY A 89 -44.41 17.05 -0.90
C GLY A 89 -43.27 16.29 -1.56
N GLY A 90 -43.55 15.24 -2.34
CA GLY A 90 -42.58 14.56 -3.20
C GLY A 90 -42.22 15.37 -4.45
N CYS A 91 -41.90 16.65 -4.28
CA CYS A 91 -41.23 17.38 -5.33
C CYS A 91 -39.89 16.68 -5.56
N LEU A 92 -39.66 16.27 -6.82
CA LEU A 92 -38.32 16.07 -7.38
C LEU A 92 -37.57 17.40 -7.30
N HIS A 93 -37.26 17.87 -6.10
CA HIS A 93 -36.31 18.91 -5.87
C HIS A 93 -34.96 18.18 -5.95
N PRO A 94 -34.16 18.34 -7.03
CA PRO A 94 -32.75 18.08 -6.87
C PRO A 94 -32.34 18.94 -5.68
N SER A 95 -31.82 18.30 -4.63
CA SER A 95 -31.37 18.97 -3.42
C SER A 95 -30.21 19.89 -3.80
N THR A 96 -30.51 21.07 -4.33
CA THR A 96 -29.55 22.12 -4.61
C THR A 96 -29.29 22.85 -3.31
N SER A 97 -28.75 22.13 -2.33
CA SER A 97 -27.91 22.78 -1.34
C SER A 97 -26.76 23.38 -2.13
N LYS A 98 -26.80 24.69 -2.37
CA LYS A 98 -25.69 25.48 -2.92
C LYS A 98 -24.55 25.44 -1.92
N LYS A 99 -23.86 24.30 -1.81
CA LYS A 99 -22.49 24.27 -1.31
C LYS A 99 -21.71 25.01 -2.39
N ALA A 100 -21.03 26.09 -2.01
CA ALA A 100 -20.15 26.83 -2.89
C ALA A 100 -19.36 25.81 -3.72
N ALA A 101 -19.41 25.91 -5.04
CA ALA A 101 -18.74 24.98 -5.92
C ALA A 101 -17.26 25.01 -5.56
N VAL A 102 -16.83 24.04 -4.76
CA VAL A 102 -15.43 23.76 -4.54
C VAL A 102 -14.95 23.35 -5.92
N LYS A 103 -14.06 24.15 -6.51
CA LYS A 103 -13.45 23.82 -7.79
C LYS A 103 -12.98 22.36 -7.68
N PRO A 104 -13.36 21.49 -8.63
CA PRO A 104 -12.82 20.14 -8.64
C PRO A 104 -11.31 20.27 -8.74
N MET A 105 -10.62 19.87 -7.67
CA MET A 105 -9.16 19.86 -7.64
C MET A 105 -8.71 18.49 -8.11
N PHE A 106 -7.76 18.46 -9.03
CA PHE A 106 -7.11 17.22 -9.41
C PHE A 106 -6.10 16.80 -8.32
N LEU A 107 -5.71 15.53 -8.28
CA LEU A 107 -4.74 15.03 -7.31
C LEU A 107 -3.44 15.86 -7.29
N LYS A 108 -2.96 16.26 -8.47
CA LYS A 108 -1.79 17.15 -8.64
C LYS A 108 -2.01 18.56 -8.07
N ASP A 109 -3.23 19.07 -8.08
CA ASP A 109 -3.55 20.37 -7.48
C ASP A 109 -3.44 20.30 -5.96
N TYR A 110 -3.89 19.20 -5.36
CA TYR A 110 -3.78 18.97 -3.93
C TYR A 110 -2.31 18.85 -3.49
N GLU A 111 -1.50 18.07 -4.19
CA GLU A 111 -0.06 17.95 -3.92
C GLU A 111 0.63 19.32 -3.96
N ARG A 112 0.35 20.13 -4.99
CA ARG A 112 0.88 21.50 -5.10
C ARG A 112 0.41 22.39 -3.96
N ALA A 113 -0.86 22.31 -3.57
CA ALA A 113 -1.41 23.07 -2.45
C ALA A 113 -0.76 22.68 -1.11
N VAL A 114 -0.51 21.38 -0.88
CA VAL A 114 0.19 20.90 0.33
C VAL A 114 1.64 21.38 0.37
N ILE A 115 2.32 21.44 -0.76
CA ILE A 115 3.70 21.96 -0.83
C ILE A 115 3.73 23.47 -0.57
N LEU A 116 2.84 24.24 -1.20
CA LEU A 116 2.83 25.71 -1.12
C LEU A 116 2.29 26.23 0.22
N GLU A 117 1.19 25.67 0.72
CA GLU A 117 0.50 26.17 1.92
C GLU A 117 0.97 25.47 3.20
N LYS A 118 1.35 24.19 3.13
CA LYS A 118 1.71 23.38 4.31
C LYS A 118 3.19 23.02 4.39
N GLU A 119 4.04 23.65 3.59
CA GLU A 119 5.49 23.35 3.50
C GLU A 119 5.80 21.86 3.23
N GLY A 120 4.88 21.13 2.61
CA GLY A 120 5.00 19.68 2.40
C GLY A 120 4.70 18.80 3.63
N LYS A 121 4.08 19.34 4.69
CA LYS A 121 3.66 18.58 5.87
C LYS A 121 2.19 18.19 5.75
N GLU A 122 1.93 16.90 5.59
CA GLU A 122 0.57 16.36 5.64
C GLU A 122 0.04 16.45 7.07
N VAL A 123 -0.93 17.35 7.28
CA VAL A 123 -1.62 17.47 8.57
C VAL A 123 -2.60 16.30 8.69
N ASN A 124 -2.12 15.18 9.22
CA ASN A 124 -3.00 14.10 9.69
C ASN A 124 -3.65 14.56 11.01
N LYS A 125 -4.94 14.93 10.96
CA LYS A 125 -5.70 15.44 12.11
C LYS A 125 -5.83 14.42 13.26
N TYR A 126 -5.55 13.14 13.02
CA TYR A 126 -5.57 12.08 14.02
C TYR A 126 -4.22 11.80 14.69
N PHE A 127 -3.14 12.43 14.22
CA PHE A 127 -1.81 12.35 14.82
C PHE A 127 -1.29 13.75 15.12
N SER A 128 -2.01 14.49 15.99
CA SER A 128 -1.41 15.63 16.70
C SER A 128 -0.61 15.10 17.89
N ALA A 129 0.45 14.35 17.60
CA ALA A 129 1.61 14.38 18.45
C ALA A 129 2.38 15.67 18.09
N PRO A 130 3.01 16.38 19.05
CA PRO A 130 4.04 17.36 18.68
C PRO A 130 5.00 16.65 17.73
N PRO A 131 5.66 17.35 16.77
CA PRO A 131 6.65 16.72 15.92
C PRO A 131 7.66 16.09 16.87
N SER A 132 7.52 14.78 17.09
CA SER A 132 8.55 13.96 17.69
C SER A 132 9.67 14.19 16.71
N GLN A 133 10.62 15.03 17.13
CA GLN A 133 11.90 15.18 16.47
C GLN A 133 12.22 13.79 15.99
N ARG A 134 12.23 13.58 14.66
CA ARG A 134 12.58 12.27 14.09
C ARG A 134 13.72 11.80 14.95
N ALA A 135 13.54 10.67 15.66
CA ALA A 135 14.65 10.05 16.38
C ALA A 135 15.83 10.18 15.44
N ALA A 136 16.91 10.84 15.88
CA ALA A 136 17.96 11.37 15.03
C ALA A 136 18.76 10.23 14.39
N SER A 137 18.07 9.40 13.62
CA SER A 137 18.58 8.31 12.83
C SER A 137 19.32 8.97 11.68
N PRO A 138 20.57 8.58 11.45
CA PRO A 138 21.34 9.06 10.32
C PRO A 138 20.54 8.92 9.02
N SER A 139 20.74 9.86 8.08
CA SER A 139 20.22 9.67 6.72
C SER A 139 20.86 8.42 6.11
N TYR A 140 20.19 7.76 5.16
CA TYR A 140 20.75 6.64 4.40
C TYR A 140 22.18 6.92 3.88
N ILE A 141 22.45 8.15 3.42
CA ILE A 141 23.78 8.56 2.96
C ILE A 141 24.80 8.57 4.12
N GLN A 142 24.36 8.99 5.31
CA GLN A 142 25.18 9.02 6.51
C GLN A 142 25.45 7.60 7.02
N GLU A 143 24.44 6.72 7.03
CA GLU A 143 24.60 5.28 7.34
C GLU A 143 25.58 4.62 6.37
N GLN A 144 25.46 4.87 5.07
CA GLN A 144 26.39 4.34 4.08
C GLN A 144 27.83 4.81 4.30
N ARG A 145 28.04 6.07 4.70
CA ARG A 145 29.38 6.57 5.02
C ARG A 145 29.93 5.90 6.26
N GLU A 146 29.12 5.72 7.28
CA GLU A 146 29.50 5.06 8.53
C GLU A 146 29.86 3.59 8.30
N LEU A 147 29.04 2.85 7.55
CA LEU A 147 29.32 1.48 7.12
C LEU A 147 30.60 1.37 6.30
N LYS A 148 30.84 2.30 5.36
CA LYS A 148 32.08 2.33 4.58
C LYS A 148 33.30 2.66 5.45
N ALA A 149 33.14 3.54 6.44
CA ALA A 149 34.20 3.89 7.36
C ALA A 149 34.53 2.73 8.32
N SER A 150 33.53 2.04 8.87
CA SER A 150 33.74 0.87 9.72
C SER A 150 34.39 -0.28 8.94
N PHE A 151 33.99 -0.49 7.69
CA PHE A 151 34.59 -1.51 6.83
C PHE A 151 36.04 -1.18 6.45
N ARG A 152 36.36 0.09 6.18
CA ARG A 152 37.76 0.50 5.92
C ARG A 152 38.67 0.28 7.12
N LYS A 153 38.21 0.67 8.32
CA LYS A 153 38.97 0.41 9.56
C LYS A 153 39.28 -1.07 9.75
N PHE A 154 38.30 -1.94 9.50
CA PHE A 154 38.49 -3.38 9.59
C PHE A 154 39.53 -3.93 8.59
N VAL A 155 39.62 -3.34 7.40
CA VAL A 155 40.61 -3.74 6.39
C VAL A 155 42.00 -3.21 6.73
N GLU A 156 42.10 -1.98 7.24
CA GLU A 156 43.37 -1.35 7.63
C GLU A 156 43.97 -2.01 8.89
N ASP A 157 43.16 -2.32 9.92
CA ASP A 157 43.61 -3.09 11.11
C ASP A 157 44.15 -4.48 10.74
N SER A 158 43.67 -5.07 9.63
CA SER A 158 44.09 -6.39 9.20
C SER A 158 45.44 -6.40 8.46
N ASP A 159 45.99 -5.25 8.09
CA ASP A 159 47.28 -5.13 7.37
C ASP A 159 48.45 -4.77 8.31
N ASP A 160 48.17 -4.30 9.54
CA ASP A 160 49.17 -3.80 10.50
C ASP A 160 49.48 -4.73 11.69
N GLU A 161 48.84 -5.91 11.82
CA GLU A 161 49.09 -6.85 12.92
C GLU A 161 49.71 -8.18 12.43
N ASP A 162 51.04 -8.18 12.38
CA ASP A 162 51.82 -9.38 12.69
C ASP A 162 51.61 -9.72 14.18
N GLU A 163 51.21 -10.97 14.43
CA GLU A 163 51.22 -11.66 15.73
C GLU A 163 49.94 -11.62 16.61
N GLU A 164 49.35 -12.82 16.73
CA GLU A 164 48.57 -13.31 17.88
C GLU A 164 47.06 -12.98 17.99
N GLY A 165 46.26 -13.71 17.21
CA GLY A 165 45.07 -14.39 17.73
C GLY A 165 43.80 -13.56 18.01
N GLY A 166 42.83 -13.64 17.10
CA GLY A 166 41.43 -13.81 17.54
C GLY A 166 40.28 -13.27 16.69
N THR A 167 40.47 -12.36 15.72
CA THR A 167 39.29 -11.72 15.07
C THR A 167 39.40 -11.41 13.57
N SER A 168 40.58 -11.49 12.95
CA SER A 168 40.81 -11.03 11.56
C SER A 168 40.51 -12.05 10.45
N THR A 169 40.10 -13.28 10.76
CA THR A 169 40.01 -14.38 9.76
C THR A 169 38.71 -14.45 8.95
N LEU A 170 37.89 -13.39 8.87
CA LEU A 170 36.63 -13.42 8.10
C LEU A 170 36.84 -13.30 6.58
N LEU A 171 37.89 -12.64 6.13
CA LEU A 171 38.20 -12.44 4.71
C LEU A 171 39.68 -12.70 4.44
N THR A 172 39.99 -13.69 3.59
CA THR A 172 41.37 -13.98 3.15
C THR A 172 41.59 -13.40 1.76
N ARG A 173 42.67 -12.64 1.55
CA ARG A 173 43.03 -12.12 0.22
C ARG A 173 43.34 -13.29 -0.73
N ARG A 174 42.44 -13.58 -1.66
CA ARG A 174 42.70 -14.55 -2.73
C ARG A 174 43.79 -14.02 -3.66
N MET A 175 44.95 -14.70 -3.70
CA MET A 175 45.95 -14.43 -4.72
C MET A 175 45.54 -15.10 -6.04
N LYS A 176 45.51 -14.33 -7.13
CA LYS A 176 45.26 -14.89 -8.47
C LYS A 176 46.42 -15.81 -8.85
N THR A 177 46.11 -17.07 -9.19
CA THR A 177 47.10 -18.01 -9.74
C THR A 177 47.57 -17.54 -11.12
N GLN A 178 48.78 -17.93 -11.51
CA GLN A 178 49.36 -17.55 -12.81
C GLN A 178 48.43 -17.97 -13.97
N GLU A 179 47.86 -19.16 -13.89
CA GLU A 179 46.90 -19.69 -14.88
C GLU A 179 45.67 -18.80 -15.08
N GLU A 180 45.13 -18.23 -13.99
CA GLU A 180 43.98 -17.33 -14.07
C GLU A 180 44.38 -16.01 -14.75
N LYS A 181 45.56 -15.46 -14.43
CA LYS A 181 46.08 -14.24 -15.09
C LYS A 181 46.28 -14.46 -16.59
N VAL A 182 46.87 -15.59 -16.99
CA VAL A 182 47.03 -15.95 -18.40
C VAL A 182 45.67 -16.10 -19.09
N GLY A 183 44.67 -16.66 -18.41
CA GLY A 183 43.30 -16.77 -18.90
C GLY A 183 42.60 -15.41 -19.11
N TRP A 184 42.92 -14.38 -18.33
CA TRP A 184 42.41 -13.01 -18.51
C TRP A 184 43.19 -12.22 -19.56
N GLU A 185 44.48 -12.48 -19.72
CA GLU A 185 45.35 -11.83 -20.71
C GLU A 185 45.16 -12.42 -22.13
N ALA A 186 44.87 -13.71 -22.27
CA ALA A 186 44.67 -14.32 -23.58
C ALA A 186 43.52 -13.68 -24.40
N PRO A 187 42.33 -13.39 -23.84
CA PRO A 187 41.28 -12.65 -24.53
C PRO A 187 41.70 -11.22 -24.92
N SER A 188 42.47 -10.52 -24.07
CA SER A 188 42.88 -9.14 -24.34
C SER A 188 43.92 -9.07 -25.47
N VAL A 189 44.85 -10.03 -25.49
CA VAL A 189 45.83 -10.20 -26.57
C VAL A 189 45.11 -10.50 -27.89
N ASN A 190 44.12 -11.39 -27.89
CA ASN A 190 43.34 -11.73 -29.09
C ASN A 190 42.55 -10.53 -29.66
N VAL A 191 41.89 -9.74 -28.80
CA VAL A 191 41.19 -8.53 -29.23
C VAL A 191 42.17 -7.51 -29.79
N SER A 192 43.33 -7.31 -29.15
CA SER A 192 44.36 -6.39 -29.64
C SER A 192 44.92 -6.81 -31.01
N LEU A 193 45.05 -8.11 -31.26
CA LEU A 193 45.52 -8.67 -32.52
C LEU A 193 44.47 -8.50 -33.63
N TRP A 194 43.20 -8.76 -33.32
CA TRP A 194 42.07 -8.55 -34.22
C TRP A 194 41.93 -7.06 -34.59
N LEU A 195 42.08 -6.15 -33.64
CA LEU A 195 42.09 -4.70 -33.92
C LEU A 195 43.25 -4.32 -34.85
N LYS A 196 44.46 -4.85 -34.64
CA LYS A 196 45.61 -4.57 -35.53
C LYS A 196 45.38 -5.10 -36.95
N GLN A 197 44.81 -6.30 -37.07
CA GLN A 197 44.52 -6.93 -38.36
C GLN A 197 43.46 -6.13 -39.15
N ASN A 198 42.43 -5.62 -38.47
CA ASN A 198 41.34 -4.89 -39.10
C ASN A 198 41.57 -3.37 -39.20
N ARG A 199 42.57 -2.83 -38.51
CA ARG A 199 42.96 -1.41 -38.61
C ARG A 199 43.53 -1.06 -39.98
N ALA A 200 44.11 -2.01 -40.71
CA ALA A 200 44.54 -1.82 -42.09
C ALA A 200 43.35 -1.72 -43.07
N ALA A 201 42.21 -2.34 -42.75
CA ALA A 201 41.01 -2.31 -43.59
C ALA A 201 40.15 -1.04 -43.42
N PHE A 202 40.32 -0.30 -42.31
CA PHE A 202 39.57 0.93 -42.03
C PHE A 202 40.24 2.21 -42.55
N VAL A 203 41.51 2.15 -42.99
CA VAL A 203 42.27 3.32 -43.45
C VAL A 203 42.32 3.43 -44.99
N SER A 204 41.78 2.45 -45.72
CA SER A 204 41.76 2.42 -47.20
C SER A 204 40.36 2.56 -47.81
N GLY A 205 39.48 3.35 -47.18
CA GLY A 205 38.15 3.73 -47.69
C GLY A 205 38.06 5.22 -47.94
#